data_AF-A0A6B3VUU8-F1
#
_entry.id   AF-A0A6B3VUU8-F1
#
_cell.length_a   1.000
_cell.length_b   1.000
_cell.length_c   1.000
_cell.angle_alpha   90.00
_cell.angle_beta   90.00
_cell.angle_gamma   90.00
#
_symmetry.space_group_name_H-M   'P 1'
#
loop_
_entity.id
_entity.type
_entity.pdbx_description
1 polymer ?
#
loop_
_entity_poly.entity_id
_entity_poly.type
_entity_poly.pdbx_seq_one_letter_code
_entity_poly.pdbx_strand_id
1 'polypeptide(L)'
;MRFLNRRSLKNQLDQALDDIQDVMVSELFIYIDLLFYALFFTLLLSTSKSISFSPVKVFFIIYLLSVLLFLLIKKWFKDYHLK
;
A
#
# COMPACT_ATOMS: atom_id res chain seq x y z
N MET A 1 -37.71 21.67 5.31
CA MET A 1 -36.89 21.00 4.27
C MET A 1 -35.36 21.02 4.52
N ARG A 2 -34.82 21.80 5.47
CA ARG A 2 -33.36 21.92 5.70
C ARG A 2 -32.69 20.67 6.33
N PHE A 3 -33.47 19.76 6.93
CA PHE A 3 -32.97 18.56 7.61
C PHE A 3 -32.76 17.35 6.68
N LEU A 4 -33.49 17.26 5.56
CA LEU A 4 -33.30 16.21 4.56
C LEU A 4 -31.94 16.35 3.85
N ASN A 5 -31.51 17.59 3.63
CA ASN A 5 -30.24 17.88 2.95
C ASN A 5 -29.01 17.48 3.79
N ARG A 6 -29.09 17.54 5.13
CA ARG A 6 -28.00 17.08 6.02
C ARG A 6 -27.88 15.54 6.06
N ARG A 7 -28.99 14.81 5.95
CA ARG A 7 -28.94 13.34 5.83
C ARG A 7 -28.40 12.90 4.46
N SER A 8 -28.79 13.58 3.38
CA SER A 8 -28.23 13.35 2.05
C SER A 8 -26.72 13.57 2.02
N LEU A 9 -26.24 14.69 2.58
CA LEU A 9 -24.82 15.00 2.61
C LEU A 9 -24.01 14.05 3.50
N LYS A 10 -24.58 13.59 4.61
CA LYS A 10 -23.97 12.55 5.44
C LYS A 10 -23.88 11.23 4.69
N ASN A 11 -24.95 10.79 4.04
CA ASN A 11 -24.96 9.54 3.28
C ASN A 11 -23.98 9.57 2.09
N GLN A 12 -23.85 10.71 1.41
CA GLN A 12 -22.86 10.89 0.33
C GLN A 12 -21.43 10.85 0.86
N LEU A 13 -21.19 11.40 2.06
CA LEU A 13 -19.89 11.37 2.71
C LEU A 13 -19.54 9.95 3.16
N ASP A 14 -20.49 9.23 3.75
CA ASP A 14 -20.33 7.85 4.17
C ASP A 14 -20.05 6.94 2.95
N GLN A 15 -20.73 7.17 1.81
CA GLN A 15 -20.46 6.46 0.55
C GLN A 15 -19.06 6.75 -0.01
N ALA A 16 -18.65 8.02 -0.03
CA ALA A 16 -17.32 8.38 -0.50
C ALA A 16 -16.22 7.81 0.41
N LEU A 17 -16.47 7.70 1.71
CA LEU A 17 -15.54 7.07 2.65
C LEU A 17 -15.45 5.56 2.44
N ASP A 18 -16.56 4.86 2.19
CA ASP A 18 -16.56 3.44 1.83
C ASP A 18 -15.79 3.20 0.51
N ASP A 19 -16.02 4.03 -0.51
CA ASP A 19 -15.30 3.92 -1.79
C ASP A 19 -13.78 4.12 -1.60
N ILE A 20 -13.38 5.09 -0.76
CA ILE A 20 -11.97 5.32 -0.43
C ILE A 20 -11.41 4.12 0.35
N GLN A 21 -12.17 3.57 1.30
CA GLN A 21 -11.75 2.42 2.09
C GLN A 21 -11.54 1.19 1.21
N ASP A 22 -12.43 0.93 0.26
CA ASP A 22 -12.30 -0.17 -0.70
C ASP A 22 -11.05 0.00 -1.58
N VAL A 23 -10.75 1.22 -2.01
CA VAL A 23 -9.51 1.52 -2.76
C VAL A 23 -8.27 1.34 -1.88
N MET A 24 -8.30 1.78 -0.63
CA MET A 24 -7.18 1.67 0.31
C MET A 24 -6.89 0.22 0.72
N VAL A 25 -7.91 -0.64 0.76
CA VAL A 25 -7.77 -2.07 1.07
C VAL A 25 -7.41 -2.89 -0.19
N SER A 26 -7.50 -2.29 -1.37
CA SER A 26 -7.19 -2.96 -2.63
C SER A 26 -5.74 -3.44 -2.67
N GLU A 27 -5.59 -4.76 -2.75
CA GLU A 27 -4.27 -5.42 -2.82
C GLU A 27 -3.44 -4.91 -4.00
N LEU A 28 -4.10 -4.53 -5.10
CA LEU A 28 -3.47 -4.02 -6.31
C LEU A 28 -2.78 -2.67 -6.06
N PHE A 29 -3.42 -1.76 -5.32
CA PHE A 29 -2.83 -0.49 -4.93
C PHE A 29 -1.61 -0.68 -4.02
N ILE A 30 -1.69 -1.65 -3.10
CA ILE A 30 -0.58 -1.98 -2.21
C ILE A 30 0.63 -2.50 -3.01
N TYR A 31 0.42 -3.39 -3.99
CA TYR A 31 1.53 -3.87 -4.84
C TYR A 31 2.16 -2.75 -5.69
N ILE A 32 1.35 -1.81 -6.19
CA ILE A 32 1.85 -0.64 -6.93
C ILE A 32 2.68 0.26 -6.02
N ASP A 33 2.21 0.49 -4.79
CA ASP A 33 2.94 1.30 -3.81
C ASP A 33 4.28 0.66 -3.41
N LEU A 34 4.30 -0.66 -3.18
CA LEU A 34 5.53 -1.42 -2.94
C LEU A 34 6.52 -1.31 -4.11
N LEU A 35 6.03 -1.33 -5.35
CA LEU A 35 6.87 -1.17 -6.54
C LEU A 35 7.48 0.23 -6.60
N PHE A 36 6.68 1.26 -6.32
CA PHE A 36 7.13 2.65 -6.29
C PHE A 36 8.20 2.87 -5.23
N TYR A 37 7.98 2.39 -4.00
CA TYR A 37 8.96 2.50 -2.93
C TYR A 37 10.24 1.70 -3.22
N ALA A 38 10.13 0.49 -3.78
CA ALA A 38 11.31 -0.29 -4.16
C ALA A 38 12.15 0.44 -5.22
N LEU A 39 11.51 1.09 -6.21
CA LEU A 39 12.19 1.92 -7.21
C LEU A 39 12.84 3.14 -6.55
N PHE A 40 12.10 3.84 -5.69
CA PHE A 40 12.58 5.02 -4.99
C PHE A 40 13.83 4.71 -4.14
N PHE A 41 13.78 3.65 -3.34
CA PHE A 41 14.92 3.20 -2.55
C PHE A 41 16.10 2.80 -3.43
N THR A 42 15.85 2.06 -4.53
CA THR A 42 16.93 1.67 -5.45
C THR A 42 17.60 2.89 -6.07
N LEU A 43 16.84 3.91 -6.46
CA LEU A 43 17.36 5.13 -7.06
C LEU A 43 18.17 5.95 -6.05
N LEU A 44 17.69 6.04 -4.82
CA LEU A 44 18.39 6.69 -3.72
C LEU A 44 19.70 5.94 -3.37
N LEU A 45 19.65 4.61 -3.33
CA LEU A 45 20.83 3.76 -3.08
C LEU A 45 21.85 3.80 -4.24
N SER A 46 21.37 3.91 -5.48
CA SER A 46 22.21 3.99 -6.69
C SER A 46 23.09 5.24 -6.72
N THR A 47 22.71 6.30 -5.99
CA THR A 47 23.56 7.50 -5.86
C THR A 47 24.73 7.31 -4.89
N SER A 48 24.67 6.28 -4.04
CA SER A 48 25.77 5.94 -3.14
C SER A 48 26.87 5.19 -3.89
N LYS A 49 28.07 5.77 -3.95
CA LYS A 49 29.24 5.18 -4.62
C LYS A 49 29.75 3.88 -3.96
N SER A 50 29.21 3.52 -2.81
CA SER A 50 29.71 2.43 -1.96
C SER A 50 29.24 1.04 -2.40
N ILE A 51 28.27 0.95 -3.31
CA ILE A 51 27.61 -0.31 -3.64
C ILE A 51 28.09 -0.81 -5.00
N SER A 52 28.90 -1.86 -4.99
CA SER A 52 29.35 -2.57 -6.21
C SER A 52 28.27 -3.48 -6.82
N PHE A 53 27.08 -3.55 -6.22
CA PHE A 53 25.97 -4.35 -6.73
C PHE A 53 25.22 -3.62 -7.85
N SER A 54 24.81 -4.37 -8.87
CA SER A 54 23.93 -3.85 -9.92
C SER A 54 22.62 -3.35 -9.30
N PRO A 55 22.17 -2.11 -9.61
CA PRO A 55 20.96 -1.53 -9.04
C PRO A 55 19.71 -2.37 -9.33
N VAL A 56 19.71 -3.10 -10.45
CA VAL A 56 18.64 -4.04 -10.81
C VAL A 56 18.51 -5.15 -9.77
N LYS A 57 19.62 -5.72 -9.29
CA LYS A 57 19.60 -6.78 -8.26
C LYS A 57 19.08 -6.24 -6.93
N VAL A 58 19.51 -5.04 -6.56
CA VAL A 58 19.05 -4.36 -5.34
C VAL A 58 17.54 -4.13 -5.39
N PHE A 59 17.02 -3.66 -6.52
CA PHE A 59 15.58 -3.50 -6.74
C PHE A 59 14.81 -4.80 -6.53
N PHE A 60 15.22 -5.89 -7.18
CA PHE A 60 14.53 -7.18 -7.04
C PHE A 60 14.55 -7.69 -5.60
N ILE A 61 15.65 -7.53 -4.88
CA ILE A 61 15.77 -7.97 -3.48
C ILE A 61 14.82 -7.15 -2.60
N ILE A 62 14.84 -5.82 -2.71
CA ILE A 62 13.98 -4.95 -1.90
C ILE A 62 12.50 -5.23 -2.21
N TYR A 63 12.14 -5.35 -3.49
CA TYR A 63 10.77 -5.64 -3.90
C TYR A 63 10.28 -6.99 -3.37
N LEU A 64 11.07 -8.06 -3.55
CA LEU A 64 10.73 -9.40 -3.03
C LEU A 64 10.58 -9.39 -1.51
N LEU A 65 11.50 -8.74 -0.79
CA LEU A 65 11.44 -8.63 0.66
C LEU A 65 10.16 -7.92 1.10
N SER A 66 9.82 -6.79 0.47
CA SER A 66 8.61 -6.03 0.79
C SER A 66 7.34 -6.84 0.52
N VAL A 67 7.27 -7.57 -0.61
CA VAL A 67 6.12 -8.43 -0.94
C VAL A 67 5.98 -9.57 0.06
N LEU A 68 7.08 -10.23 0.43
CA LEU A 68 7.08 -11.29 1.45
C LEU A 68 6.59 -10.76 2.80
N LEU A 69 7.07 -9.59 3.20
CA LEU A 69 6.69 -8.94 4.45
C LEU A 69 5.21 -8.55 4.46
N PHE A 70 4.69 -8.05 3.34
CA PHE A 70 3.26 -7.81 3.16
C PHE A 70 2.43 -9.09 3.29
N LEU A 71 2.83 -10.19 2.63
CA LEU A 71 2.13 -11.46 2.74
C LEU A 71 2.13 -12.03 4.17
N LEU A 72 3.25 -11.87 4.89
CA LEU A 72 3.36 -12.27 6.29
C LEU A 72 2.43 -11.46 7.18
N ILE A 73 2.41 -10.13 7.03
CA ILE A 73 1.50 -9.24 7.78
C ILE A 73 0.04 -9.58 7.47
N LYS A 74 -0.29 -9.77 6.19
CA LYS A 74 -1.64 -10.14 5.74
C LYS A 74 -2.09 -11.46 6.37
N LYS A 75 -1.21 -12.47 6.38
CA LYS A 75 -1.48 -13.75 7.03
C LYS A 75 -1.67 -13.58 8.54
N TRP A 76 -0.80 -12.82 9.18
CA TRP A 76 -0.86 -12.56 10.62
C TRP A 76 -2.16 -11.84 11.03
N PHE A 77 -2.58 -10.83 10.27
CA PHE A 77 -3.87 -10.14 10.48
C PHE A 77 -5.06 -11.07 10.30
N LYS A 78 -5.03 -11.95 9.28
CA LYS A 78 -6.08 -12.94 9.06
C LYS A 78 -6.18 -13.93 10.22
N ASP A 79 -5.05 -14.38 10.74
CA ASP A 79 -4.99 -15.31 11.88
C ASP A 79 -5.46 -14.65 13.19
N TYR A 80 -5.24 -13.33 13.35
CA TYR A 80 -5.72 -12.55 14.49
C TYR A 80 -7.23 -12.28 14.46
N HIS A 81 -7.84 -12.14 13.28
CA HIS A 81 -9.29 -11.91 13.15
C HIS A 81 -10.13 -13.19 13.31
N LEU A 82 -9.50 -14.36 13.41
CA LEU A 82 -10.12 -15.68 13.58
C LEU A 82 -10.06 -16.20 15.04
N LYS A 83 -9.61 -15.38 15.99
CA LYS A 83 -9.65 -15.64 17.44
C LYS A 83 -10.53 -14.62 18.14
#